data_AF-A0A7X7NWT7-F1
#
_entry.id   AF-A0A7X7NWT7-F1
#
_cell.length_a   1.000
_cell.length_b   1.000
_cell.length_c   1.000
_cell.angle_alpha   90.00
_cell.angle_beta   90.00
_cell.angle_gamma   90.00
#
_symmetry.space_group_name_H-M   'P 1'
#
loop_
_entity.id
_entity.type
_entity.pdbx_description
1 polymer ?
#
loop_
_entity_poly.entity_id
_entity_poly.type
_entity_poly.pdbx_seq_one_letter_code
_entity_poly.pdbx_strand_id
1 'polypeptide(L)'
;MLYWDKEIECMPREELEKLKLRRLKESIFRAYTFVPAYKDKLDKAGVKPHDINSLEDLTKLPFTTKQDLRDNYPFNLFAVPMSEVVR
;
A
#
# COMPACT_ATOMS: atom_id res chain seq x y z
N MET A 1 0.80 28.40 -17.02
CA MET A 1 0.14 27.28 -16.33
C MET A 1 0.48 27.43 -14.85
N LEU A 2 -0.52 27.58 -13.97
CA LEU A 2 -0.28 27.59 -12.52
C LEU A 2 -0.38 26.13 -12.04
N TYR A 3 0.63 25.67 -11.31
CA TYR A 3 0.61 24.39 -10.60
C TYR A 3 -0.03 24.60 -9.23
N TRP A 4 -0.84 23.65 -8.75
CA TRP A 4 -1.45 23.68 -7.42
C TRP A 4 -0.43 23.34 -6.35
N ASP A 5 0.37 22.30 -6.59
CA ASP A 5 1.50 21.87 -5.76
C ASP A 5 2.73 21.70 -6.66
N LYS A 6 3.42 22.83 -6.89
CA LYS A 6 4.57 22.89 -7.79
C LYS A 6 5.69 21.92 -7.38
N GLU A 7 5.88 21.66 -6.08
CA GLU A 7 6.95 20.79 -5.60
C GLU A 7 6.71 19.33 -5.99
N ILE A 8 5.46 18.86 -5.88
CA ILE A 8 5.10 17.49 -6.26
C ILE A 8 4.91 17.36 -7.78
N GLU A 9 4.21 18.31 -8.40
CA GLU A 9 3.85 18.26 -9.83
C GLU A 9 5.07 18.41 -10.77
N CYS A 10 6.10 19.16 -10.34
CA CYS A 10 7.32 19.37 -11.09
C CYS A 10 8.55 18.65 -10.50
N MET A 11 8.32 17.68 -9.61
CA MET A 11 9.38 16.92 -8.95
C MET A 11 10.31 16.22 -9.99
N PRO A 12 11.65 16.30 -9.83
CA PRO A 12 12.58 15.54 -10.65
C PRO A 12 12.28 14.03 -10.58
N ARG A 13 12.53 13.30 -11.68
CA ARG A 13 12.19 11.87 -11.77
C ARG A 13 12.82 11.04 -10.65
N GLU A 14 14.08 11.29 -10.33
CA GLU A 14 14.81 10.56 -9.29
C GLU A 14 14.16 10.75 -7.89
N GLU A 15 13.83 11.99 -7.55
CA GLU A 15 13.16 12.30 -6.28
C GLU A 15 11.74 11.71 -6.22
N LEU A 16 11.05 11.71 -7.36
CA LEU A 16 9.73 11.11 -7.48
C LEU A 16 9.79 9.58 -7.27
N GLU A 17 10.81 8.90 -7.79
CA GLU A 17 11.00 7.46 -7.59
C GLU A 17 11.32 7.11 -6.15
N LYS A 18 12.20 7.89 -5.48
CA LYS A 18 12.47 7.76 -4.04
C LYS A 18 11.18 7.94 -3.23
N LEU A 19 10.38 8.95 -3.55
CA LEU A 19 9.09 9.20 -2.89
C LEU A 19 8.10 8.05 -3.08
N LYS A 20 7.96 7.53 -4.31
CA LYS A 20 7.10 6.38 -4.61
C LYS A 20 7.53 5.16 -3.80
N LEU A 21 8.82 4.84 -3.79
CA LEU A 21 9.34 3.66 -3.09
C LEU A 21 9.10 3.76 -1.58
N ARG A 22 9.37 4.93 -0.99
CA ARG A 22 9.09 5.17 0.44
C ARG A 22 7.62 4.96 0.78
N ARG A 23 6.71 5.59 0.02
CA ARG A 23 5.26 5.45 0.23
C ARG A 23 4.75 4.04 -0.03
N LEU A 24 5.34 3.32 -0.99
CA LEU A 24 5.01 1.93 -1.26
C LEU A 24 5.37 1.05 -0.05
N LYS A 25 6.60 1.18 0.47
CA LYS A 25 7.05 0.46 1.68
C LYS A 25 6.14 0.73 2.87
N GLU A 26 5.82 1.99 3.14
CA GLU A 26 4.89 2.39 4.20
C GLU A 26 3.50 1.77 4.03
N SER A 27 2.97 1.78 2.81
CA SER A 27 1.64 1.24 2.50
C SER A 27 1.58 -0.28 2.70
N ILE A 28 2.59 -1.01 2.22
CA ILE A 28 2.68 -2.46 2.38
C ILE A 28 2.89 -2.84 3.83
N PHE A 29 3.78 -2.13 4.54
CA PHE A 29 4.00 -2.36 5.96
C PHE A 29 2.71 -2.16 6.76
N ARG A 30 1.97 -1.08 6.51
CA ARG A 30 0.69 -0.81 7.18
C ARG A 30 -0.35 -1.89 6.87
N ALA A 31 -0.51 -2.27 5.61
CA ALA A 31 -1.45 -3.32 5.21
C ALA A 31 -1.11 -4.66 5.87
N TYR A 32 0.17 -5.06 5.81
CA TYR A 32 0.65 -6.31 6.40
C TYR A 32 0.51 -6.33 7.94
N THR A 33 0.74 -5.19 8.59
CA THR A 33 0.75 -5.11 10.06
C THR A 33 -0.66 -5.06 10.64
N PHE A 34 -1.56 -4.28 10.03
CA PHE A 34 -2.85 -3.94 10.63
C PHE A 34 -4.04 -4.66 10.00
N VAL A 35 -3.89 -5.30 8.85
CA VAL A 35 -4.99 -6.00 8.16
C VAL A 35 -4.68 -7.50 8.05
N PRO A 36 -5.30 -8.35 8.90
CA PRO A 36 -5.04 -9.79 8.90
C PRO A 36 -5.19 -10.45 7.52
N ALA A 37 -6.18 -10.03 6.73
CA ALA A 37 -6.39 -10.56 5.38
C ALA A 37 -5.20 -10.28 4.44
N TYR A 38 -4.58 -9.11 4.52
CA TYR A 38 -3.40 -8.80 3.71
C TYR A 38 -2.15 -9.49 4.23
N LYS A 39 -2.00 -9.63 5.56
CA LYS A 39 -0.94 -10.44 6.16
C LYS A 39 -0.97 -11.86 5.62
N ASP A 40 -2.13 -12.54 5.73
CA ASP A 40 -2.29 -13.92 5.30
C ASP A 40 -2.05 -14.08 3.79
N LYS A 41 -2.51 -13.11 3.00
CA LYS A 41 -2.35 -13.13 1.54
C LYS A 41 -0.89 -12.94 1.11
N LEU A 42 -0.17 -12.02 1.75
CA LEU A 42 1.25 -11.81 1.52
C LEU A 42 2.09 -13.00 1.99
N ASP A 43 1.75 -13.58 3.15
CA ASP A 43 2.39 -14.78 3.68
C ASP A 43 2.23 -15.97 2.74
N LYS A 44 1.02 -16.18 2.18
CA LYS A 44 0.77 -17.22 1.17
C LYS A 44 1.52 -17.00 -0.13
N ALA A 45 1.78 -15.75 -0.50
CA ALA A 45 2.62 -15.40 -1.65
C ALA A 45 4.13 -15.47 -1.34
N GLY A 46 4.51 -15.73 -0.08
CA GLY A 46 5.91 -15.77 0.35
C GLY A 46 6.59 -14.41 0.38
N VAL A 47 5.83 -13.31 0.50
CA VAL A 47 6.35 -11.94 0.46
C VAL A 47 6.18 -11.27 1.82
N LYS A 48 7.25 -10.65 2.30
CA LYS A 48 7.28 -9.79 3.49
C LYS A 48 7.53 -8.33 3.10
N PRO A 49 7.15 -7.36 3.95
CA PRO A 49 7.38 -5.94 3.65
C PRO A 49 8.85 -5.57 3.37
N HIS A 50 9.81 -6.31 3.95
CA HIS A 50 11.24 -6.07 3.74
C HIS A 50 11.78 -6.58 2.39
N ASP A 51 10.99 -7.38 1.65
CA ASP A 51 11.37 -7.90 0.34
C ASP A 51 11.17 -6.87 -0.80
N ILE A 52 10.58 -5.72 -0.47
CA ILE A 52 10.31 -4.61 -1.38
C ILE A 52 11.44 -3.60 -1.23
N ASN A 53 12.41 -3.64 -2.13
CA ASN A 53 13.59 -2.77 -2.11
C ASN A 53 13.68 -1.84 -3.32
N SER A 54 12.89 -2.11 -4.37
CA SER A 54 12.73 -1.24 -5.52
C SER A 54 11.27 -1.18 -6.00
N LEU A 55 10.98 -0.35 -7.01
CA LEU A 55 9.63 -0.25 -7.56
C LEU A 55 9.25 -1.47 -8.40
N GLU A 56 10.23 -2.19 -8.94
CA GLU A 56 10.06 -3.41 -9.73
C GLU A 56 9.56 -4.57 -8.87
N ASP A 57 9.87 -4.57 -7.57
CA ASP A 57 9.41 -5.56 -6.60
C ASP A 57 7.88 -5.53 -6.39
N LEU A 58 7.18 -4.51 -6.88
CA LEU A 58 5.72 -4.47 -6.91
C LEU A 58 5.12 -5.71 -7.58
N THR A 59 5.82 -6.29 -8.56
CA THR A 59 5.42 -7.51 -9.27
C THR A 59 5.36 -8.76 -8.38
N LYS A 60 6.03 -8.74 -7.22
CA LYS A 60 5.97 -9.83 -6.23
C LYS A 60 4.64 -9.84 -5.47
N LEU A 61 3.94 -8.70 -5.40
CA LEU A 61 2.72 -8.57 -4.61
C LEU A 61 1.54 -9.26 -5.31
N PRO A 62 0.72 -10.02 -4.56
CA PRO A 62 -0.50 -10.57 -5.10
C PRO A 62 -1.54 -9.47 -5.31
N PHE A 63 -2.37 -9.60 -6.35
CA PHE A 63 -3.47 -8.67 -6.59
C PHE A 63 -4.58 -8.79 -5.55
N THR A 64 -5.17 -7.65 -5.17
CA THR A 64 -6.46 -7.61 -4.47
C THR A 64 -7.59 -7.71 -5.47
N THR A 65 -8.50 -8.64 -5.25
CA THR A 65 -9.65 -8.94 -6.11
C THR A 65 -10.95 -8.50 -5.43
N LYS A 66 -12.05 -8.51 -6.19
CA LYS A 66 -13.38 -8.26 -5.62
C LYS A 66 -13.79 -9.30 -4.58
N GLN A 67 -13.32 -10.55 -4.71
CA GLN A 67 -13.65 -11.61 -3.77
C GLN A 67 -13.04 -11.33 -2.40
N ASP A 68 -11.79 -10.85 -2.34
CA ASP A 68 -11.15 -10.48 -1.08
C ASP A 68 -11.96 -9.41 -0.32
N LEU A 69 -12.54 -8.45 -1.05
CA LEU A 69 -13.41 -7.42 -0.46
C LEU A 69 -14.72 -8.01 0.09
N ARG A 70 -15.29 -9.01 -0.59
CA ARG A 70 -16.54 -9.66 -0.18
C ARG A 70 -16.33 -10.54 1.05
N ASP A 71 -15.24 -11.31 1.08
CA ASP A 71 -14.90 -12.21 2.18
C ASP A 71 -14.57 -11.46 3.47
N ASN A 72 -14.15 -10.20 3.35
CA ASN A 72 -13.79 -9.34 4.47
C ASN A 72 -14.81 -8.22 4.74
N TYR A 73 -16.01 -8.31 4.17
CA TYR A 73 -17.11 -7.41 4.48
C TYR A 73 -17.55 -7.57 5.95
N PRO A 74 -17.95 -6.49 6.65
CA PRO A 74 -18.01 -5.09 6.19
C PRO A 74 -16.71 -4.30 6.37
N PHE A 75 -15.89 -4.63 7.37
CA PHE A 75 -14.83 -3.74 7.86
C PHE A 75 -13.47 -4.44 8.07
N ASN A 76 -13.34 -5.72 7.75
CA ASN A 76 -12.13 -6.50 8.07
C ASN A 76 -10.89 -6.12 7.24
N LEU A 77 -11.05 -5.20 6.28
CA LEU A 77 -9.94 -4.59 5.53
C LEU A 77 -9.52 -3.21 6.04
N PHE A 78 -10.14 -2.72 7.12
CA PHE A 78 -9.73 -1.45 7.72
C PHE A 78 -8.36 -1.59 8.37
N ALA A 79 -7.45 -0.70 8.00
CA ALA A 79 -6.09 -0.64 8.54
C ALA A 79 -5.98 0.28 9.77
N VAL A 80 -7.12 0.70 10.33
CA VAL A 80 -7.27 1.51 11.56
C VAL A 80 -8.55 1.06 12.29
N PRO A 81 -8.64 1.27 13.62
CA PRO A 81 -9.87 1.06 14.37
C PRO A 81 -11.04 1.89 13.84
N MET A 82 -12.26 1.39 14.02
CA MET A 82 -13.49 2.08 13.56
C MET A 82 -13.65 3.50 14.14
N SER A 83 -13.11 3.75 15.34
CA SER A 83 -13.13 5.08 15.99
C SER A 83 -12.33 6.15 15.24
N GLU A 84 -11.40 5.77 14.38
CA GLU A 84 -10.57 6.69 13.58
C GLU A 84 -11.15 6.94 12.18
N VAL A 85 -12.26 6.27 11.83
CA VAL A 85 -12.89 6.40 10.51
C VAL A 85 -13.76 7.66 10.50
N VAL A 86 -13.30 8.70 9.80
CA VAL A 86 -14.06 9.95 9.57
C VAL A 86 -15.00 9.76 8.37
N ARG A 87 -16.22 10.29 8.49
CA ARG A 87 -17.28 10.23 7.46
C ARG A 87 -17.53 11.59 6.84
#